data_AF-Q78YZ6-F1
#
_entry.id   AF-Q78YZ6-F1
#
_cell.length_a   1.000
_cell.length_b   1.000
_cell.length_c   1.000
_cell.angle_alpha   90.00
_cell.angle_beta   90.00
_cell.angle_gamma   90.00
#
_symmetry.space_group_name_H-M   'P 1'
#
loop_
_entity.id
_entity.type
_entity.pdbx_description
1 polymer ?
#
loop_
_entity_poly.entity_id
_entity_poly.type
_entity_poly.pdbx_seq_one_letter_code
_entity_poly.pdbx_strand_id
1 'polypeptide(L)'
;MSKMDGLSTGEEEDSTFTSISLEDDTDHSLKSWRSRAESLLPKMMNADMDAVDAENQVELEEKTRLINQVLELQHTLEDLSARVDAVKEENLKLKSENQVLGQYIENLMSASSVFQTTDTKSKRK
;
A
#
# COMPACT_ATOMS: atom_id res chain seq x y z
N MET A 1 -19.97 37.02 21.67
CA MET A 1 -20.26 35.65 21.18
C MET A 1 -18.95 35.09 20.63
N SER A 2 -18.29 34.21 21.39
CA SER A 2 -17.00 33.60 21.02
C SER A 2 -17.21 32.37 20.13
N LYS A 3 -16.40 32.22 19.09
CA LYS A 3 -16.16 30.95 18.41
C LYS A 3 -14.65 30.68 18.46
N MET A 4 -14.30 29.56 19.08
CA MET A 4 -12.95 29.02 19.17
C MET A 4 -12.78 28.05 18.00
N ASP A 5 -11.85 28.37 17.10
CA ASP A 5 -11.31 27.45 16.11
C ASP A 5 -9.89 27.09 16.56
N GLY A 6 -9.63 25.79 16.73
CA GLY A 6 -8.34 25.25 17.14
C GLY A 6 -8.29 23.77 16.78
N LEU A 7 -7.90 23.48 15.54
CA LEU A 7 -7.66 22.14 15.01
C LEU A 7 -6.30 22.15 14.29
N SER A 8 -5.35 21.39 14.82
CA SER A 8 -4.01 21.01 14.30
C SER A 8 -3.11 20.88 15.53
N THR A 9 -2.41 19.79 15.83
CA THR A 9 -1.67 18.84 14.98
C THR A 9 -1.51 17.53 15.76
N GLY A 10 -1.90 16.41 15.17
CA GLY A 10 -1.57 15.07 15.66
C GLY A 10 -0.59 14.46 14.67
N GLU A 11 0.71 14.59 14.95
CA GLU A 11 1.79 14.07 14.14
C GLU A 11 2.61 13.08 14.98
N GLU A 12 2.90 11.95 14.32
CA GLU A 12 4.07 11.07 14.53
C GLU A 12 3.93 9.92 15.53
N GLU A 13 3.39 8.82 14.99
CA GLU A 13 3.53 7.44 15.48
C GLU A 13 5.01 7.00 15.39
N ASP A 14 5.70 6.99 16.52
CA ASP A 14 7.08 6.49 16.64
C ASP A 14 7.07 4.94 16.64
N SER A 15 7.24 4.38 15.44
CA SER A 15 7.29 2.94 15.20
C SER A 15 8.58 2.34 15.76
N THR A 16 8.49 1.79 16.98
CA THR A 16 9.59 1.08 17.65
C THR A 16 9.91 -0.22 16.90
N PHE A 17 10.97 -0.21 16.08
CA PHE A 17 11.48 -1.43 15.43
C PHE A 17 12.42 -2.19 16.38
N THR A 18 12.04 -3.40 16.76
CA THR A 18 12.87 -4.31 17.57
C THR A 18 13.93 -4.97 16.68
N SER A 19 15.18 -4.53 16.81
CA SER A 19 16.36 -5.21 16.26
C SER A 19 16.69 -6.43 17.12
N ILE A 20 16.56 -7.64 16.57
CA ILE A 20 17.12 -8.85 17.18
C ILE A 20 18.59 -8.99 16.79
N SER A 21 19.50 -8.88 17.75
CA SER A 21 20.92 -9.20 17.55
C SER A 21 21.08 -10.72 17.64
N LEU A 22 21.54 -11.34 16.55
CA LEU A 22 21.89 -12.76 16.50
C LEU A 22 23.35 -12.91 16.91
N GLU A 23 23.59 -13.23 18.17
CA GLU A 23 24.92 -13.49 18.72
C GLU A 23 25.31 -14.95 18.44
N ASP A 24 26.30 -15.13 17.57
CA ASP A 24 27.00 -16.38 17.28
C ASP A 24 28.02 -16.67 18.39
N ASP A 25 27.57 -17.26 19.49
CA ASP A 25 28.48 -17.69 20.57
C ASP A 25 29.10 -19.06 20.22
N THR A 26 30.31 -18.95 19.72
CA THR A 26 31.17 -20.00 19.21
C THR A 26 31.70 -20.91 20.32
N ASP A 27 31.47 -22.23 20.15
CA ASP A 27 32.37 -23.37 20.37
C ASP A 27 33.34 -23.32 21.57
N HIS A 28 33.16 -24.12 22.66
CA HIS A 28 34.30 -24.59 23.49
C HIS A 28 34.08 -25.81 24.42
N SER A 29 32.89 -26.45 24.54
CA SER A 29 32.67 -27.41 25.65
C SER A 29 31.97 -28.73 25.29
N LEU A 30 32.31 -29.39 24.18
CA LEU A 30 31.64 -30.66 23.79
C LEU A 30 32.56 -31.76 23.23
N LYS A 31 33.85 -31.79 23.58
CA LYS A 31 34.81 -32.77 22.99
C LYS A 31 35.35 -33.85 23.92
N SER A 32 35.03 -33.85 25.22
CA SER A 32 35.72 -34.75 26.17
C SER A 32 35.03 -36.10 26.41
N TRP A 33 33.68 -36.20 26.42
CA TRP A 33 33.00 -37.36 27.03
C TRP A 33 32.16 -38.23 26.07
N ARG A 34 32.30 -38.08 24.75
CA ARG A 34 31.41 -38.72 23.76
C ARG A 34 31.79 -40.13 23.28
N SER A 35 32.90 -40.73 23.72
CA SER A 35 33.38 -41.99 23.11
C SER A 35 32.82 -43.27 23.74
N ARG A 36 32.00 -43.22 24.80
CA ARG A 36 31.65 -44.40 25.61
C ARG A 36 30.14 -44.68 25.78
N ALA A 37 29.26 -43.88 25.17
CA ALA A 37 27.81 -44.01 25.33
C ALA A 37 27.03 -44.33 24.03
N GLU A 38 27.69 -44.43 22.87
CA GLU A 38 26.99 -44.47 21.57
C GLU A 38 26.71 -45.88 21.02
N SER A 39 27.08 -46.96 21.71
CA SER A 39 26.85 -48.33 21.21
C SER A 39 25.46 -48.91 21.52
N LEU A 40 24.56 -48.13 22.14
CA LEU A 40 23.23 -48.58 22.58
C LEU A 40 22.10 -47.63 22.16
N LEU A 41 22.16 -47.08 20.94
CA LEU A 41 21.08 -46.29 20.34
C LEU A 41 19.89 -47.19 19.96
N PRO A 42 18.71 -47.06 20.61
CA PRO A 42 17.47 -47.68 20.15
C PRO A 42 16.98 -46.95 18.90
N LYS A 43 16.87 -47.71 17.82
CA LYS A 43 16.50 -47.33 16.46
C LYS A 43 15.00 -46.97 16.31
N MET A 44 14.45 -46.07 17.13
CA MET A 44 12.99 -45.87 17.22
C MET A 44 12.47 -44.41 17.27
N MET A 45 13.19 -43.41 16.73
CA MET A 45 12.74 -41.99 16.84
C MET A 45 12.72 -41.18 15.53
N ASN A 46 12.88 -41.79 14.36
CA ASN A 46 13.10 -41.03 13.10
C ASN A 46 11.90 -40.96 12.14
N ALA A 47 10.72 -41.50 12.48
CA ALA A 47 9.58 -41.50 11.55
C ALA A 47 8.65 -40.28 11.71
N ASP A 48 8.65 -39.65 12.88
CA ASP A 48 7.71 -38.57 13.22
C ASP A 48 8.24 -37.19 12.81
N MET A 49 9.57 -37.01 12.79
CA MET A 49 10.20 -35.76 12.35
C MET A 49 10.02 -35.50 10.85
N ASP A 50 10.05 -36.54 10.00
CA ASP A 50 9.87 -36.39 8.55
C ASP A 50 8.44 -35.98 8.17
N ALA A 51 7.43 -36.39 8.96
CA ALA A 51 6.04 -36.00 8.71
C ALA A 51 5.77 -34.54 9.10
N VAL A 52 6.31 -34.09 10.24
CA VAL A 52 6.21 -32.69 10.68
C VAL A 52 6.96 -31.75 9.72
N ASP A 53 8.12 -32.18 9.21
CA ASP A 53 8.88 -31.41 8.21
C ASP A 53 8.11 -31.31 6.87
N ALA A 54 7.43 -32.39 6.46
CA ALA A 54 6.59 -32.39 5.27
C ALA A 54 5.35 -31.47 5.40
N GLU A 55 4.66 -31.48 6.54
CA GLU A 55 3.53 -30.58 6.79
C GLU A 55 3.96 -29.11 6.78
N ASN A 56 5.08 -28.78 7.45
CA ASN A 56 5.65 -27.44 7.45
C ASN A 56 6.10 -26.98 6.05
N GLN A 57 6.61 -27.90 5.22
CA GLN A 57 6.98 -27.62 3.83
C GLN A 57 5.75 -27.27 2.97
N VAL A 58 4.64 -28.01 3.12
CA VAL A 58 3.38 -27.71 2.41
C VAL A 58 2.83 -26.34 2.84
N GLU A 59 2.86 -26.03 4.14
CA GLU A 59 2.46 -24.71 4.64
C GLU A 59 3.35 -23.59 4.09
N LEU A 60 4.66 -23.83 3.96
CA LEU A 60 5.61 -22.85 3.42
C LEU A 60 5.37 -22.59 1.92
N GLU A 61 5.05 -23.64 1.15
CA GLU A 61 4.67 -23.53 -0.25
C GLU A 61 3.37 -22.75 -0.43
N GLU A 62 2.37 -23.00 0.42
CA GLU A 62 1.11 -22.24 0.41
C GLU A 62 1.34 -20.77 0.78
N LYS A 63 2.13 -20.49 1.83
CA LYS A 63 2.50 -19.12 2.20
C LYS A 63 3.22 -18.42 1.05
N THR A 64 4.15 -19.10 0.39
CA THR A 64 4.88 -18.55 -0.77
C THR A 64 3.94 -18.27 -1.94
N ARG A 65 2.98 -19.16 -2.22
CA ARG A 65 1.96 -18.97 -3.25
C ARG A 65 1.07 -17.76 -2.95
N LEU A 66 0.62 -17.61 -1.70
CA LEU A 66 -0.17 -16.45 -1.26
C LEU A 66 0.63 -15.15 -1.35
N ILE A 67 1.91 -15.16 -0.96
CA ILE A 67 2.80 -14.00 -1.10
C ILE A 67 2.90 -13.57 -2.57
N ASN A 68 3.11 -14.51 -3.49
CA ASN A 68 3.18 -14.19 -4.93
C ASN A 68 1.87 -13.61 -5.46
N GLN A 69 0.72 -14.15 -5.04
CA GLN A 69 -0.58 -13.59 -5.41
C GLN A 69 -0.76 -12.16 -4.89
N VAL A 70 -0.33 -11.89 -3.65
CA VAL A 70 -0.39 -10.54 -3.08
C VAL A 70 0.54 -9.59 -3.84
N LEU A 71 1.74 -10.00 -4.22
CA LEU A 71 2.68 -9.19 -5.01
C LEU A 71 2.11 -8.85 -6.40
N GLU A 72 1.50 -9.80 -7.10
CA GLU A 72 0.86 -9.56 -8.39
C GLU A 72 -0.31 -8.55 -8.28
N LEU A 73 -1.11 -8.68 -7.22
CA LEU A 73 -2.21 -7.75 -6.94
C LEU A 73 -1.69 -6.36 -6.58
N GLN A 74 -0.61 -6.25 -5.81
CA GLN A 74 0.03 -4.98 -5.47
C GLN A 74 0.53 -4.27 -6.73
N HIS A 75 1.25 -4.97 -7.62
CA HIS A 75 1.67 -4.41 -8.90
C HIS A 75 0.49 -3.95 -9.77
N THR A 76 -0.58 -4.75 -9.85
CA THR A 76 -1.78 -4.38 -10.61
C THR A 76 -2.45 -3.12 -10.03
N LEU A 77 -2.48 -2.98 -8.70
CA LEU A 77 -3.06 -1.84 -8.02
C LEU A 77 -2.21 -0.58 -8.22
N GLU A 78 -0.89 -0.70 -8.17
CA GLU A 78 0.06 0.39 -8.46
C GLU A 78 -0.14 0.91 -9.90
N ASP A 79 -0.18 0.00 -10.88
CA ASP A 79 -0.43 0.34 -12.29
C ASP A 79 -1.78 1.03 -12.48
N LEU A 80 -2.83 0.52 -11.84
CA LEU A 80 -4.16 1.13 -11.91
C LEU A 80 -4.17 2.51 -11.26
N SER A 81 -3.48 2.70 -10.14
CA SER A 81 -3.35 3.99 -9.46
C SER A 81 -2.65 5.02 -10.35
N ALA A 82 -1.51 4.65 -10.97
CA ALA A 82 -0.78 5.51 -11.89
C ALA A 82 -1.65 5.93 -13.10
N ARG A 83 -2.43 5.01 -13.65
CA ARG A 83 -3.38 5.29 -14.74
C ARG A 83 -4.50 6.23 -14.31
N VAL A 84 -5.03 6.08 -13.10
CA VAL A 84 -6.05 6.97 -12.54
C VAL A 84 -5.50 8.39 -12.41
N ASP A 85 -4.27 8.55 -11.95
CA ASP A 85 -3.66 9.87 -11.80
C ASP A 85 -3.37 10.53 -13.15
N ALA A 86 -2.91 9.78 -14.15
CA ALA A 86 -2.79 10.27 -15.53
C ALA A 86 -4.13 10.75 -16.11
N VAL A 87 -5.22 10.01 -15.89
CA VAL A 87 -6.57 10.40 -16.34
C VAL A 87 -7.08 11.65 -15.59
N LYS A 88 -6.77 11.79 -14.30
CA LYS A 88 -7.11 13.01 -13.54
C LYS A 88 -6.38 14.23 -14.09
N GLU A 89 -5.09 14.10 -14.42
CA GLU A 89 -4.29 15.18 -15.00
C GLU A 89 -4.85 15.63 -16.36
N GLU A 90 -5.17 14.68 -17.25
CA GLU A 90 -5.82 14.96 -18.52
C GLU A 90 -7.18 15.65 -18.32
N ASN A 91 -7.97 15.18 -17.35
CA ASN A 91 -9.26 15.79 -17.04
C ASN A 91 -9.14 17.25 -16.56
N LEU A 92 -8.13 17.56 -15.74
CA LEU A 92 -7.86 18.92 -15.28
C LEU A 92 -7.44 19.82 -16.45
N LYS A 93 -6.62 19.32 -17.36
CA LYS A 93 -6.23 20.05 -18.58
C LYS A 93 -7.44 20.33 -19.48
N LEU A 94 -8.30 19.35 -19.70
CA LEU A 94 -9.53 19.53 -20.48
C LEU A 94 -10.50 20.52 -19.80
N LYS A 95 -10.61 20.50 -18.48
CA LYS A 95 -11.43 21.46 -17.73
C LYS A 95 -10.93 22.89 -17.88
N SER A 96 -9.62 23.11 -17.81
CA SER A 96 -9.05 24.45 -17.98
C SER A 96 -9.21 24.97 -19.41
N GLU A 97 -9.00 24.10 -20.41
CA GLU A 97 -9.26 24.44 -21.82
C GLU A 97 -10.74 24.79 -22.06
N ASN A 98 -11.66 23.95 -21.57
CA ASN A 98 -13.09 24.21 -21.67
C ASN A 98 -13.52 25.50 -20.95
N GLN A 99 -12.88 25.85 -19.84
CA GLN A 99 -13.14 27.12 -19.16
C GLN A 99 -12.72 28.32 -20.02
N VAL A 100 -11.52 28.26 -20.61
CA VAL A 100 -11.03 29.33 -21.50
C VAL A 100 -11.94 29.48 -22.73
N LEU A 101 -12.33 28.37 -23.35
CA LEU A 101 -13.27 28.36 -24.48
C LEU A 101 -14.65 28.90 -24.08
N GLY A 102 -15.15 28.49 -22.90
CA GLY A 102 -16.41 28.99 -22.35
C GLY A 102 -16.42 30.51 -22.19
N GLN A 103 -15.35 31.07 -21.63
CA GLN A 103 -15.20 32.53 -21.50
C GLN A 103 -15.10 33.22 -22.86
N TYR A 104 -14.37 32.64 -23.82
CA TYR A 104 -14.27 33.19 -25.17
C TYR A 104 -15.63 33.26 -25.85
N ILE A 105 -16.43 32.20 -25.74
CA ILE A 105 -17.80 32.15 -26.28
C ILE A 105 -18.69 33.17 -25.56
N GLU A 106 -18.65 33.26 -24.23
CA GLU A 106 -19.41 34.25 -23.46
C GLU A 106 -19.09 35.68 -23.87
N ASN A 107 -17.81 35.99 -24.08
CA ASN A 107 -17.36 37.31 -24.53
C ASN A 107 -17.90 37.62 -25.95
N LEU A 108 -17.88 36.65 -26.86
CA LEU A 108 -18.44 36.81 -28.20
C LEU A 108 -19.96 36.99 -28.16
N MET A 109 -20.68 36.21 -27.33
CA MET A 109 -22.12 36.36 -27.14
C MET A 109 -22.47 37.74 -26.58
N SER A 110 -21.67 38.24 -25.63
CA SER A 110 -21.87 39.56 -25.01
C SER A 110 -21.55 40.73 -25.94
N ALA A 111 -20.52 40.60 -26.79
CA ALA A 111 -20.11 41.62 -27.75
C ALA A 111 -21.00 41.65 -29.01
N SER A 112 -21.63 40.52 -29.34
CA SER A 112 -22.55 40.43 -30.47
C SER A 112 -23.92 40.96 -30.10
N SER A 113 -24.42 41.94 -30.85
CA SER A 113 -25.78 42.46 -30.66
C SER A 113 -26.87 41.42 -30.96
N VAL A 114 -26.52 40.32 -31.64
CA VAL A 114 -27.47 39.26 -32.04
C VAL A 114 -27.87 38.37 -30.86
N PHE A 115 -26.99 38.23 -29.87
CA PHE A 115 -27.16 37.26 -28.78
C PHE A 115 -27.33 37.91 -27.41
N GLN A 116 -27.73 39.19 -27.36
CA GLN A 116 -28.11 39.81 -26.09
C GLN A 116 -29.21 38.96 -25.46
N THR A 117 -28.86 38.25 -24.38
CA THR A 117 -29.82 37.56 -23.54
C THR A 117 -30.86 38.59 -23.15
N THR A 118 -32.13 38.34 -23.48
CA THR A 118 -33.22 39.03 -22.79
C THR A 118 -33.20 38.51 -21.36
N ASP A 119 -32.33 39.09 -20.52
CA ASP A 119 -32.33 38.88 -19.08
C ASP A 119 -33.64 39.43 -18.51
N THR A 120 -34.71 38.66 -18.68
CA THR A 120 -35.97 38.93 -18.02
C THR A 120 -35.82 38.52 -16.55
N LYS A 121 -35.32 39.46 -15.75
CA LYS A 121 -35.62 39.63 -14.33
C LYS A 121 -35.45 38.42 -13.41
N SER A 122 -34.23 38.20 -12.92
CA SER A 122 -34.01 37.67 -11.56
C SER A 122 -33.63 38.80 -10.60
N LYS A 123 -34.61 39.68 -10.33
CA LYS A 123 -34.61 40.63 -9.20
C LYS A 123 -36.03 40.74 -8.64
N ARG A 124 -36.38 39.87 -7.69
CA ARG A 124 -37.39 40.18 -6.68
C ARG A 124 -36.65 40.54 -5.41
N LYS A 125 -36.94 41.76 -4.93
CA LYS A 125 -36.62 42.29 -3.62
C LYS A 125 -37.12 41.38 -2.50
#